data_AF-A0A0F7RTA7-F1
#
_entry.id   AF-A0A0F7RTA7-F1
#
_cell.length_a   1.000
_cell.length_b   1.000
_cell.length_c   1.000
_cell.angle_alpha   90.00
_cell.angle_beta   90.00
_cell.angle_gamma   90.00
#
_symmetry.space_group_name_H-M   'P 1'
#
loop_
_entity.id
_entity.type
_entity.pdbx_description
1 polymer ?
#
loop_
_entity_poly.entity_id
_entity_poly.type
_entity_poly.pdbx_seq_one_letter_code
_entity_poly.pdbx_strand_id
1 'polypeptide(L)'
;PAPGTQPGCGPSGCHNPTGTFGLHRSDHHYHFLCDQHSQTAKRNHKVKACFDTRIALEHYLSAPNPSKLSGYIDGSGTDFLLYAGQIVTLAEKLEIHVDEAKGEKAREHGCARVRIYELPKWTLEVDETWCAGHNEPIRL
;
A
#
# COMPACT_ATOMS: atom_id res chain seq x y z
N PRO A 1 -0.12 -13.06 27.98
CA PRO A 1 -0.28 -12.87 26.51
C PRO A 1 0.75 -13.74 25.76
N ALA A 2 0.30 -14.77 25.04
CA ALA A 2 1.19 -15.50 24.14
C ALA A 2 1.56 -14.58 22.98
N PRO A 3 2.83 -14.56 22.52
CA PRO A 3 3.19 -13.83 21.31
C PRO A 3 2.47 -14.47 20.14
N GLY A 4 1.56 -13.71 19.52
CA GLY A 4 0.77 -14.15 18.38
C GLY A 4 1.69 -14.50 17.23
N THR A 5 1.92 -15.79 17.04
CA THR A 5 2.56 -16.32 15.84
C THR A 5 1.52 -16.27 14.72
N GLN A 6 1.89 -15.72 13.56
CA GLN A 6 1.04 -15.79 12.37
C GLN A 6 0.70 -17.27 12.09
N PRO A 7 -0.55 -17.62 11.75
CA PRO A 7 -0.91 -19.00 11.41
C PRO A 7 -0.06 -19.50 10.23
N GLY A 8 0.73 -20.57 10.41
CA GLY A 8 1.46 -21.25 9.31
C GLY A 8 2.92 -21.64 9.52
N CYS A 9 3.54 -21.39 10.70
CA CYS A 9 5.00 -21.48 10.84
C CYS A 9 5.55 -22.81 11.36
N GLY A 10 6.50 -23.41 10.61
CA GLY A 10 7.43 -24.43 11.08
C GLY A 10 8.78 -23.85 11.55
N PRO A 11 9.73 -24.70 12.01
CA PRO A 11 11.01 -24.28 12.59
C PRO A 11 11.98 -23.57 11.62
N SER A 12 11.66 -23.53 10.33
CA SER A 12 12.43 -22.86 9.27
C SER A 12 12.04 -21.39 9.04
N GLY A 13 11.07 -20.86 9.79
CA GLY A 13 10.49 -19.54 9.58
C GLY A 13 9.33 -19.55 8.58
N CYS A 14 8.35 -18.67 8.80
CA CYS A 14 7.31 -18.38 7.81
C CYS A 14 7.89 -17.42 6.78
N HIS A 15 8.22 -17.91 5.59
CA HIS A 15 8.32 -17.02 4.44
C HIS A 15 6.94 -16.96 3.78
N ASN A 16 6.32 -15.79 3.79
CA ASN A 16 5.14 -15.58 2.97
C ASN A 16 5.56 -15.68 1.49
N PRO A 17 4.72 -16.26 0.61
CA PRO A 17 4.98 -16.17 -0.82
C PRO A 17 5.11 -14.70 -1.19
N THR A 18 6.07 -14.38 -2.06
CA THR A 18 6.28 -13.02 -2.59
C THR A 18 5.68 -12.88 -3.98
N GLY A 19 5.28 -11.66 -4.35
CA GLY A 19 4.73 -11.38 -5.67
C GLY A 19 3.95 -10.07 -5.73
N THR A 20 3.43 -9.75 -6.90
CA THR A 20 2.62 -8.53 -7.11
C THR A 20 1.12 -8.74 -6.83
N PHE A 21 0.71 -9.98 -6.58
CA PHE A 21 -0.65 -10.38 -6.17
C PHE A 21 -1.80 -9.76 -6.96
N GLY A 22 -1.61 -9.57 -8.27
CA GLY A 22 -2.65 -9.05 -9.16
C GLY A 22 -2.62 -7.54 -9.38
N LEU A 23 -1.64 -6.82 -8.82
CA LEU A 23 -1.37 -5.44 -9.21
C LEU A 23 -1.02 -5.37 -10.70
N HIS A 24 -1.62 -4.41 -11.39
CA HIS A 24 -1.44 -4.23 -12.83
C HIS A 24 -0.24 -3.33 -13.11
N ARG A 25 0.73 -3.82 -13.89
CA ARG A 25 1.87 -2.99 -14.31
C ARG A 25 1.40 -2.00 -15.38
N SER A 26 1.33 -0.72 -15.02
CA SER A 26 0.94 0.36 -15.93
C SER A 26 1.44 1.71 -15.42
N ASP A 27 2.57 2.13 -15.99
CA ASP A 27 3.22 3.42 -15.76
C ASP A 27 2.23 4.59 -15.88
N HIS A 28 1.49 4.61 -16.99
CA HIS A 28 0.47 5.63 -17.25
C HIS A 28 -0.59 5.69 -16.15
N HIS A 29 -1.17 4.56 -15.72
CA HIS A 29 -2.23 4.59 -14.70
C HIS A 29 -1.71 4.96 -13.32
N TYR A 30 -0.49 4.54 -12.98
CA TYR A 30 0.15 4.94 -11.73
C TYR A 30 0.32 6.47 -11.69
N HIS A 31 1.05 7.05 -12.64
CA HIS A 31 1.31 8.50 -12.67
C HIS A 31 0.03 9.33 -12.81
N PHE A 32 -0.92 8.88 -13.61
CA PHE A 32 -2.21 9.56 -13.77
C PHE A 32 -3.00 9.68 -12.46
N LEU A 33 -2.84 8.72 -11.54
CA LEU A 33 -3.56 8.65 -10.25
C LEU A 33 -2.73 9.10 -9.05
N CYS A 34 -1.40 9.14 -9.17
CA CYS A 34 -0.48 9.38 -8.05
C CYS A 34 0.30 10.70 -8.13
N ASP A 35 0.48 11.28 -9.32
CA ASP A 35 1.32 12.48 -9.47
C ASP A 35 0.73 13.68 -8.72
N GLN A 36 1.60 14.35 -7.98
CA GLN A 36 1.25 15.59 -7.31
C GLN A 36 0.83 16.63 -8.36
N HIS A 37 -0.26 17.34 -8.10
CA HIS A 37 -0.90 18.31 -9.02
C HIS A 37 -1.67 17.73 -10.22
N SER A 38 -1.73 16.41 -10.40
CA SER A 38 -2.63 15.81 -11.40
C SER A 38 -4.09 16.18 -11.11
N GLN A 39 -4.72 16.91 -12.04
CA GLN A 39 -6.14 17.27 -11.94
C GLN A 39 -7.03 16.03 -11.96
N THR A 40 -6.59 14.97 -12.66
CA THR A 40 -7.36 13.73 -12.67
C THR A 40 -7.25 12.99 -11.35
N ALA A 41 -6.06 12.94 -10.74
CA ALA A 41 -5.88 12.34 -9.42
C ALA A 41 -6.81 13.01 -8.38
N LYS A 42 -6.92 14.34 -8.42
CA LYS A 42 -7.80 15.15 -7.53
C LYS A 42 -9.29 14.88 -7.71
N ARG A 43 -9.73 14.57 -8.94
CA ARG A 43 -11.13 14.27 -9.28
C ARG A 43 -11.47 12.80 -9.13
N ASN A 44 -10.49 11.95 -8.83
CA ASN A 44 -10.70 10.53 -8.70
C ASN A 44 -11.15 10.19 -7.27
N HIS A 45 -12.44 9.93 -7.12
CA HIS A 45 -13.08 9.57 -5.84
C HIS A 45 -12.71 8.19 -5.30
N LYS A 46 -11.96 7.36 -6.04
CA LYS A 46 -11.53 6.07 -5.50
C LYS A 46 -10.50 6.32 -4.42
N VAL A 47 -10.79 5.80 -3.23
CA VAL A 47 -9.91 5.91 -2.07
C VAL A 47 -8.68 5.06 -2.30
N LYS A 48 -7.51 5.70 -2.28
CA LYS A 48 -6.22 5.08 -2.63
C LYS A 48 -5.05 5.78 -1.95
N ALA A 49 -3.92 5.08 -1.88
CA ALA A 49 -2.62 5.61 -1.48
C ALA A 49 -1.55 5.17 -2.47
N CYS A 50 -0.56 6.03 -2.69
CA CYS A 50 0.58 5.76 -3.57
C CYS A 50 1.89 5.75 -2.77
N PHE A 51 2.81 4.89 -3.15
CA PHE A 51 4.04 4.61 -2.42
C PHE A 51 5.24 4.57 -3.37
N ASP A 52 6.36 5.13 -2.92
CA ASP A 52 7.69 5.04 -3.53
C ASP A 52 8.57 4.19 -2.61
N THR A 53 8.91 2.97 -3.04
CA THR A 53 9.66 2.02 -2.18
C THR A 53 11.13 1.89 -2.54
N ARG A 54 11.53 2.37 -3.73
CA ARG A 54 12.88 2.20 -4.29
C ARG A 54 13.38 0.75 -4.40
N ILE A 55 12.52 -0.25 -4.21
CA ILE A 55 12.87 -1.67 -4.26
C ILE A 55 11.89 -2.42 -5.17
N ALA A 56 12.36 -3.49 -5.82
CA ALA A 56 11.56 -4.23 -6.80
C ALA A 56 10.43 -5.04 -6.13
N LEU A 57 9.19 -4.57 -6.26
CA LEU A 57 8.04 -5.06 -5.50
C LEU A 57 7.75 -6.56 -5.67
N GLU A 58 8.04 -7.14 -6.84
CA GLU A 58 7.82 -8.56 -7.15
C GLU A 58 8.49 -9.51 -6.14
N HIS A 59 9.61 -9.10 -5.54
CA HIS A 59 10.36 -9.92 -4.59
C HIS A 59 10.15 -9.52 -3.13
N TYR A 60 9.51 -8.38 -2.88
CA TYR A 60 9.42 -7.80 -1.54
C TYR A 60 8.00 -7.61 -1.04
N LEU A 61 6.97 -7.64 -1.90
CA LEU A 61 5.59 -7.68 -1.43
C LEU A 61 5.22 -9.10 -1.01
N SER A 62 4.57 -9.21 0.15
CA SER A 62 4.08 -10.46 0.70
C SER A 62 2.83 -10.26 1.57
N ALA A 63 2.24 -11.35 2.05
CA ALA A 63 1.08 -11.38 2.93
C ALA A 63 -0.08 -10.43 2.52
N PRO A 64 -0.56 -10.47 1.26
CA PRO A 64 -1.64 -9.60 0.82
C PRO A 64 -2.96 -9.96 1.51
N ASN A 65 -3.69 -8.95 1.95
CA ASN A 65 -5.08 -9.10 2.39
C ASN A 65 -5.93 -7.96 1.80
N PRO A 66 -6.87 -8.23 0.88
CA PRO A 66 -7.26 -9.55 0.34
C PRO A 66 -6.14 -10.23 -0.46
N SER A 67 -6.28 -11.53 -0.71
CA SER A 67 -5.26 -12.35 -1.41
C SER A 67 -4.92 -11.88 -2.82
N LYS A 68 -5.85 -11.14 -3.46
CA LYS A 68 -5.63 -10.45 -4.72
C LYS A 68 -5.75 -8.95 -4.49
N LEU A 69 -4.65 -8.24 -4.72
CA LEU A 69 -4.59 -6.80 -4.64
C LEU A 69 -5.19 -6.16 -5.90
N SER A 70 -5.89 -5.05 -5.70
CA SER A 70 -6.28 -4.12 -6.76
C SER A 70 -5.37 -2.90 -6.73
N GLY A 71 -4.94 -2.42 -7.89
CA GLY A 71 -4.01 -1.30 -7.95
C GLY A 71 -3.07 -1.37 -9.14
N TYR A 72 -2.05 -0.51 -9.11
CA TYR A 72 -1.09 -0.38 -10.19
C TYR A 72 0.33 -0.38 -9.66
N ILE A 73 1.24 -0.92 -10.47
CA ILE A 73 2.68 -0.76 -10.32
C ILE A 73 3.16 0.09 -11.49
N ASP A 74 4.09 1.00 -11.24
CA ASP A 74 4.66 1.87 -12.26
C ASP A 74 5.55 1.09 -13.27
N GLY A 75 6.14 1.81 -14.23
CA GLY A 75 7.04 1.21 -15.21
C GLY A 75 8.29 0.59 -14.57
N SER A 76 8.84 1.21 -13.53
CA SER A 76 10.06 0.75 -12.87
C SER A 76 9.86 -0.51 -12.03
N GLY A 77 8.65 -0.72 -11.49
CA GLY A 77 8.38 -1.85 -10.62
C GLY A 77 8.67 -1.57 -9.15
N THR A 78 9.00 -0.32 -8.78
CA THR A 78 9.31 0.08 -7.41
C THR A 78 8.19 0.87 -6.75
N ASP A 79 7.30 1.43 -7.55
CA ASP A 79 6.25 2.31 -7.07
C ASP A 79 4.90 1.65 -7.29
N PHE A 80 3.99 1.84 -6.34
CA PHE A 80 2.69 1.21 -6.42
C PHE A 80 1.57 2.01 -5.77
N LEU A 81 0.37 1.76 -6.27
CA LEU A 81 -0.88 2.30 -5.77
C LEU A 81 -1.71 1.15 -5.22
N LEU A 82 -2.23 1.32 -4.01
CA LEU A 82 -3.25 0.46 -3.42
C LEU A 82 -4.54 1.24 -3.20
N TYR A 83 -5.68 0.56 -3.35
CA TYR A 83 -6.98 1.08 -2.93
C TYR A 83 -7.26 0.78 -1.46
N ALA A 84 -8.22 1.48 -0.88
CA ALA A 84 -8.67 1.22 0.49
C ALA A 84 -9.22 -0.21 0.66
N GLY A 85 -9.08 -0.72 1.88
CA GLY A 85 -9.42 -2.08 2.28
C GLY A 85 -8.33 -3.09 1.99
N GLN A 86 -7.10 -2.65 1.71
CA GLN A 86 -5.98 -3.51 1.35
C GLN A 86 -4.84 -3.37 2.36
N ILE A 87 -4.25 -4.52 2.68
CA ILE A 87 -3.09 -4.67 3.55
C ILE A 87 -2.03 -5.45 2.77
N VAL A 88 -0.78 -5.07 2.91
CA VAL A 88 0.36 -5.80 2.34
C VAL A 88 1.58 -5.66 3.24
N THR A 89 2.44 -6.67 3.24
CA THR A 89 3.75 -6.59 3.86
C THR A 89 4.81 -6.27 2.82
N LEU A 90 5.69 -5.32 3.11
CA LEU A 90 6.84 -4.95 2.31
C LEU A 90 8.14 -5.40 3.00
N ALA A 91 8.95 -6.14 2.25
CA ALA A 91 10.25 -6.68 2.62
C ALA A 91 10.26 -7.46 3.95
N GLU A 92 9.12 -8.07 4.34
CA GLU A 92 8.91 -8.73 5.64
C GLU A 92 9.20 -7.81 6.85
N LYS A 93 9.19 -6.48 6.66
CA LYS A 93 9.56 -5.49 7.66
C LYS A 93 8.48 -4.46 7.94
N LEU A 94 7.71 -4.08 6.92
CA LEU A 94 6.67 -3.07 7.05
C LEU A 94 5.33 -3.71 6.70
N GLU A 95 4.34 -3.57 7.55
CA GLU A 95 2.95 -3.85 7.17
C GLU A 95 2.21 -2.56 6.89
N ILE A 96 1.65 -2.44 5.69
CA ILE A 96 1.01 -1.25 5.15
C ILE A 96 -0.49 -1.50 5.10
N HIS A 97 -1.26 -0.63 5.74
CA HIS A 97 -2.73 -0.64 5.74
C HIS A 97 -3.21 0.59 4.99
N VAL A 98 -4.08 0.38 4.00
CA VAL A 98 -4.77 1.46 3.30
C VAL A 98 -6.25 1.36 3.62
N ASP A 99 -6.75 2.32 4.37
CA ASP A 99 -8.13 2.38 4.84
C ASP A 99 -8.88 3.59 4.28
N GLU A 100 -10.20 3.58 4.40
CA GLU A 100 -11.00 4.79 4.19
C GLU A 100 -10.69 5.85 5.25
N ALA A 101 -10.32 7.05 4.81
CA ALA A 101 -10.25 8.21 5.69
C ALA A 101 -11.66 8.64 6.12
N LYS A 102 -11.79 9.12 7.36
CA LYS A 102 -13.07 9.58 7.91
C LYS A 102 -13.39 11.00 7.43
N GLY A 103 -14.66 11.26 7.12
CA GLY A 103 -15.21 12.58 6.77
C GLY A 103 -15.61 12.72 5.30
N GLU A 104 -16.66 13.49 5.03
CA GLU A 104 -17.24 13.65 3.67
C GLU A 104 -16.23 14.17 2.65
N LYS A 105 -15.45 15.19 3.03
CA LYS A 105 -14.40 15.78 2.16
C LYS A 105 -13.31 14.78 1.79
N ALA A 106 -12.96 13.86 2.69
CA ALA A 106 -11.94 12.86 2.41
C ALA A 106 -12.40 11.86 1.35
N ARG A 107 -13.69 11.46 1.40
CA ARG A 107 -14.31 10.61 0.36
C ARG A 107 -14.42 11.33 -0.99
N GLU A 108 -14.80 12.61 -0.98
CA GLU A 108 -14.89 13.42 -2.21
C GLU A 108 -13.53 13.53 -2.93
N HIS A 109 -12.42 13.54 -2.20
CA HIS A 109 -11.08 13.62 -2.78
C HIS A 109 -10.36 12.27 -2.92
N GLY A 110 -11.04 11.16 -2.62
CA GLY A 110 -10.45 9.82 -2.68
C GLY A 110 -9.24 9.66 -1.75
N CYS A 111 -9.25 10.34 -0.60
CA CYS A 111 -8.18 10.28 0.39
C CYS A 111 -8.26 9.01 1.22
N ALA A 112 -7.12 8.36 1.44
CA ALA A 112 -6.98 7.19 2.27
C ALA A 112 -6.37 7.54 3.62
N ARG A 113 -6.70 6.77 4.66
CA ARG A 113 -5.89 6.72 5.88
C ARG A 113 -4.84 5.63 5.69
N VAL A 114 -3.57 5.98 5.82
CA VAL A 114 -2.46 5.05 5.69
C VAL A 114 -1.87 4.81 7.06
N ARG A 115 -1.75 3.53 7.44
CA ARG A 115 -1.05 3.11 8.65
C ARG A 115 0.08 2.17 8.27
N ILE A 116 1.28 2.44 8.76
CA ILE A 116 2.45 1.59 8.50
C ILE A 116 3.00 1.12 9.83
N TYR A 117 3.16 -0.20 9.95
CA TYR A 117 3.65 -0.87 11.14
C TYR A 117 5.01 -1.51 10.88
N GLU A 118 5.97 -1.29 11.77
CA GLU A 118 7.24 -2.01 11.77
C GLU A 118 7.09 -3.40 12.41
N LEU A 119 7.48 -4.44 11.68
CA LEU A 119 7.48 -5.84 12.08
C LEU A 119 8.81 -6.24 12.73
N PRO A 120 8.84 -7.24 13.63
CA PRO A 120 7.72 -8.08 14.05
C PRO A 120 6.92 -7.52 15.24
N LYS A 121 7.30 -6.35 15.77
CA LYS A 121 6.70 -5.79 16.99
C LYS A 121 5.36 -5.09 16.75
N TRP A 122 5.02 -4.83 15.49
CA TRP A 122 3.84 -4.06 15.10
C TRP A 122 3.83 -2.64 15.67
N THR A 123 5.00 -2.00 15.67
CA THR A 123 5.14 -0.61 16.10
C THR A 123 4.54 0.30 15.04
N LEU A 124 3.60 1.17 15.40
CA LEU A 124 3.01 2.13 14.46
C LEU A 124 4.02 3.25 14.16
N GLU A 125 4.51 3.32 12.92
CA GLU A 125 5.48 4.33 12.46
C GLU A 125 4.79 5.49 11.74
N VAL A 126 3.75 5.20 10.96
CA VAL A 126 3.00 6.20 10.19
C VAL A 126 1.50 6.00 10.44
N ASP A 127 0.79 7.10 10.70
CA ASP A 127 -0.67 7.17 10.72
C ASP A 127 -1.10 8.53 10.16
N GLU A 128 -1.34 8.58 8.85
CA GLU A 128 -1.64 9.83 8.16
C GLU A 128 -2.82 9.69 7.19
N THR A 129 -3.38 10.83 6.80
CA THR A 129 -4.34 10.89 5.69
C THR A 129 -3.62 11.34 4.43
N TRP A 130 -3.65 10.50 3.40
CA TRP A 130 -3.02 10.75 2.11
C TRP A 130 -4.09 11.01 1.04
N CYS A 131 -3.91 12.08 0.27
CA CYS A 131 -4.86 12.52 -0.76
C CYS A 131 -4.19 12.61 -2.14
N ALA A 132 -4.75 11.89 -3.10
CA ALA A 132 -4.28 11.86 -4.47
C ALA A 132 -4.28 13.25 -5.13
N GLY A 133 -3.18 13.60 -5.82
CA GLY A 133 -3.02 14.89 -6.49
C GLY A 133 -2.74 16.08 -5.56
N HIS A 134 -2.72 15.88 -4.24
CA HIS A 134 -2.33 16.86 -3.23
C HIS A 134 -1.00 16.48 -2.56
N ASN A 135 -0.87 15.22 -2.17
CA ASN A 135 0.32 14.68 -1.55
C ASN A 135 1.24 14.04 -2.61
N GLU A 136 2.56 14.06 -2.35
CA GLU A 136 3.50 13.19 -3.05
C GLU A 136 3.32 11.74 -2.58
N PRO A 137 3.72 10.72 -3.37
CA PRO A 137 3.75 9.33 -2.92
C PRO A 137 4.51 9.16 -1.60
N ILE A 138 4.02 8.27 -0.74
CA ILE A 138 4.63 7.98 0.57
C ILE A 138 5.93 7.22 0.34
N ARG A 139 7.05 7.79 0.82
CA ARG A 139 8.36 7.14 0.72
C ARG A 139 8.55 6.12 1.84
N LEU A 140 8.94 4.91 1.48
CA LEU A 140 9.14 3.77 2.38
C LEU A 140 10.61 3.34 2.48
#